data_AF-A0A6G0XWN1-F1
#
_entry.id   AF-A0A6G0XWN1-F1
#
_cell.length_a   1.000
_cell.length_b   1.000
_cell.length_c   1.000
_cell.angle_alpha   90.00
_cell.angle_beta   90.00
_cell.angle_gamma   90.00
#
_symmetry.space_group_name_H-M   'P 1'
#
loop_
_entity.id
_entity.type
_entity.pdbx_description
1 polymer ?
#
loop_
_entity_poly.entity_id
_entity_poly.type
_entity_poly.pdbx_seq_one_letter_code
_entity_poly.pdbx_strand_id
1 'polypeptide(L)'
;MCSAIIDIQCILGANNKYFIKEMSIIDTETWATQHWIFKNSKIMQDNKSRKTNKWLERNYHKLTLEYGDVEYEELGRILNSMKFECIYVKGEQKKQLLMEFIPQVTLINIEDLGCPRLDQICDEETLPCCIFHMEFNPKQCTFYKVFAIRKWYINNS
;
A
#
# COMPACT_ATOMS: atom_id res chain seq x y z
N MET A 1 20.13 7.73 -7.03
CA MET A 1 19.87 6.38 -6.50
C MET A 1 18.42 6.09 -6.81
N CYS A 2 18.10 5.00 -7.51
CA CYS A 2 16.71 4.74 -7.89
C CYS A 2 15.91 4.46 -6.62
N SER A 3 14.97 5.35 -6.30
CA SER A 3 14.14 5.24 -5.10
C SER A 3 12.65 5.39 -5.40
N ALA A 4 11.83 4.79 -4.56
CA ALA A 4 10.39 4.80 -4.73
C ALA A 4 9.66 4.99 -3.41
N ILE A 5 8.38 5.32 -3.47
CA ILE A 5 7.47 5.34 -2.34
C ILE A 5 6.46 4.21 -2.54
N ILE A 6 6.28 3.37 -1.52
CA ILE A 6 5.26 2.32 -1.49
C ILE A 6 4.23 2.62 -0.39
N ASP A 7 2.95 2.44 -0.74
CA ASP A 7 1.87 2.28 0.25
C ASP A 7 1.14 0.96 0.05
N ILE A 8 0.74 0.36 1.16
CA ILE A 8 0.00 -0.90 1.19
C ILE A 8 -1.24 -0.77 2.07
N GLN A 9 -2.25 -1.56 1.72
CA GLN A 9 -3.37 -1.89 2.57
C GLN A 9 -3.45 -3.38 2.77
N CYS A 10 -3.88 -3.77 3.95
CA CYS A 10 -3.88 -5.16 4.36
C CYS A 10 -5.26 -5.61 4.81
N ILE A 11 -5.48 -6.91 4.68
CA ILE A 11 -6.53 -7.66 5.35
C ILE A 11 -5.91 -8.54 6.43
N LEU A 12 -6.74 -9.05 7.33
CA LEU A 12 -6.32 -9.90 8.44
C LEU A 12 -6.57 -11.38 8.10
N GLY A 13 -5.58 -12.22 8.29
CA GLY A 13 -5.73 -13.68 8.30
C GLY A 13 -5.77 -14.23 9.72
N ALA A 14 -5.81 -15.56 9.83
CA ALA A 14 -5.74 -16.26 11.11
C ALA A 14 -4.50 -15.86 11.92
N ASN A 15 -4.62 -15.90 13.25
CA ASN A 15 -3.53 -15.57 14.19
C ASN A 15 -3.00 -14.13 14.05
N ASN A 16 -3.84 -13.20 13.59
CA ASN A 16 -3.50 -11.80 13.34
C ASN A 16 -2.40 -11.57 12.28
N LYS A 17 -2.19 -12.51 11.36
CA LYS A 17 -1.26 -12.31 10.25
C LYS A 17 -1.84 -11.33 9.23
N TYR A 18 -1.06 -10.34 8.81
CA TYR A 18 -1.48 -9.40 7.77
C TYR A 18 -1.15 -9.92 6.38
N PHE A 19 -2.04 -9.64 5.43
CA PHE A 19 -1.86 -9.96 4.02
C PHE A 19 -2.15 -8.72 3.19
N ILE A 20 -1.26 -8.39 2.25
CA ILE A 20 -1.40 -7.23 1.38
C ILE A 20 -2.61 -7.43 0.45
N LYS A 21 -3.54 -6.47 0.49
CA LYS A 21 -4.75 -6.45 -0.32
C LYS A 21 -4.65 -5.50 -1.50
N GLU A 22 -4.04 -4.36 -1.28
CA GLU A 22 -3.80 -3.32 -2.29
C GLU A 22 -2.38 -2.79 -2.09
N MET A 23 -1.65 -2.56 -3.18
CA MET A 23 -0.31 -1.99 -3.15
C MET A 23 -0.16 -0.97 -4.28
N SER A 24 0.47 0.15 -3.96
CA SER A 24 0.92 1.13 -4.95
C SER A 24 2.38 1.45 -4.77
N ILE A 25 3.03 1.73 -5.88
CA ILE A 25 4.38 2.27 -5.91
C ILE A 25 4.46 3.45 -6.86
N ILE A 26 5.25 4.44 -6.48
CA ILE A 26 5.62 5.57 -7.34
C ILE A 26 7.12 5.82 -7.22
N ASP A 27 7.78 5.98 -8.37
CA ASP A 27 9.17 6.40 -8.43
C ASP A 27 9.33 7.84 -7.91
N THR A 28 10.40 8.14 -7.18
CA THR A 28 10.60 9.47 -6.59
C THR A 28 11.09 10.49 -7.61
N GLU A 29 11.92 10.08 -8.58
CA GLU A 29 12.54 10.96 -9.58
C GLU A 29 11.59 11.23 -10.78
N THR A 30 10.88 10.20 -11.21
CA THR A 30 9.95 10.18 -12.34
C THR A 30 8.50 10.03 -11.86
N TRP A 31 7.57 9.86 -12.80
CA TRP A 31 6.16 9.57 -12.52
C TRP A 31 5.78 8.11 -12.80
N ALA A 32 6.79 7.22 -12.94
CA ALA A 32 6.53 5.80 -13.14
C ALA A 32 5.79 5.24 -11.92
N THR A 33 4.63 4.64 -12.17
CA THR A 33 3.75 4.11 -11.13
C THR A 33 3.27 2.72 -11.48
N GLN A 34 2.99 1.93 -10.45
CA GLN A 34 2.26 0.67 -10.57
C GLN A 34 1.30 0.53 -9.39
N HIS A 35 0.19 -0.16 -9.64
CA HIS A 35 -0.90 -0.39 -8.69
C HIS A 35 -1.37 -1.84 -8.87
N TRP A 36 -1.68 -2.50 -7.76
CA TRP A 36 -2.16 -3.88 -7.75
C TRP A 36 -3.23 -4.08 -6.70
N ILE A 37 -4.24 -4.89 -7.04
CA ILE A 37 -5.20 -5.45 -6.09
C ILE A 37 -5.06 -6.97 -6.06
N PHE A 38 -4.69 -7.50 -4.89
CA PHE A 38 -4.42 -8.92 -4.74
C PHE A 38 -5.68 -9.71 -4.34
N LYS A 39 -5.96 -10.80 -5.05
CA LYS A 39 -6.98 -11.79 -4.69
C LYS A 39 -6.47 -12.66 -3.55
N ASN A 40 -7.24 -12.72 -2.48
CA ASN A 40 -6.82 -13.34 -1.23
C ASN A 40 -7.74 -14.52 -0.82
N SER A 41 -8.31 -15.24 -1.80
CA SER A 41 -9.30 -16.32 -1.61
C SER A 41 -8.80 -17.50 -0.77
N LYS A 42 -7.48 -17.74 -0.74
CA LYS A 42 -6.86 -18.90 -0.06
C LYS A 42 -6.48 -18.63 1.41
N ILE A 43 -6.79 -17.46 1.94
CA ILE A 43 -6.42 -17.11 3.33
C ILE A 43 -7.31 -17.87 4.32
N MET A 44 -6.67 -18.61 5.22
CA MET A 44 -7.30 -19.12 6.44
C MET A 44 -7.76 -17.96 7.32
N GLN A 45 -9.05 -17.88 7.62
CA GLN A 45 -9.64 -16.86 8.50
C GLN A 45 -10.24 -17.51 9.76
N ASP A 46 -9.85 -17.00 10.91
CA ASP A 46 -10.55 -17.22 12.18
C ASP A 46 -11.76 -16.27 12.35
N ASN A 47 -12.50 -16.42 13.45
CA ASN A 47 -13.68 -15.59 13.71
C ASN A 47 -13.36 -14.09 13.85
N LYS A 48 -12.16 -13.76 14.32
CA LYS A 48 -11.72 -12.37 14.51
C LYS A 48 -11.42 -11.73 13.16
N SER A 49 -10.52 -12.34 12.39
CA SER A 49 -10.15 -11.91 11.04
C SER A 49 -11.35 -11.76 10.12
N ARG A 50 -12.31 -12.70 10.16
CA ARG A 50 -13.55 -12.59 9.38
C ARG A 50 -14.37 -11.34 9.70
N LYS A 51 -14.49 -10.99 10.99
CA LYS A 51 -15.20 -9.76 11.42
C LYS A 51 -14.44 -8.50 10.98
N THR A 52 -13.13 -8.48 11.18
CA THR A 52 -12.27 -7.36 10.77
C THR A 52 -12.34 -7.15 9.26
N ASN A 53 -12.18 -8.20 8.46
CA ASN A 53 -12.20 -8.10 7.00
C ASN A 53 -13.56 -7.63 6.48
N LYS A 54 -14.67 -8.10 7.06
CA LYS A 54 -16.01 -7.57 6.74
C LYS A 54 -16.15 -6.09 7.06
N TRP A 55 -15.54 -5.62 8.16
CA TRP A 55 -15.55 -4.21 8.50
C TRP A 55 -14.71 -3.40 7.51
N LEU A 56 -13.51 -3.89 7.14
CA LEU A 56 -12.64 -3.23 6.17
C LEU A 56 -13.29 -3.14 4.78
N GLU A 57 -13.91 -4.23 4.32
CA GLU A 57 -14.69 -4.26 3.08
C GLU A 57 -15.83 -3.23 3.12
N ARG A 58 -16.59 -3.16 4.22
CA ARG A 58 -17.76 -2.28 4.29
C ARG A 58 -17.44 -0.81 4.55
N ASN A 59 -16.39 -0.51 5.30
CA ASN A 59 -16.18 0.84 5.86
C ASN A 59 -14.84 1.48 5.45
N TYR A 60 -13.87 0.68 5.02
CA TYR A 60 -12.55 1.17 4.66
C TYR A 60 -12.28 0.99 3.16
N HIS A 61 -11.64 -0.09 2.72
CA HIS A 61 -11.14 -0.16 1.35
C HIS A 61 -12.18 -0.52 0.29
N LYS A 62 -13.40 -0.95 0.63
CA LYS A 62 -14.47 -1.34 -0.33
C LYS A 62 -14.15 -2.53 -1.26
N LEU A 63 -12.97 -3.13 -1.12
CA LEU A 63 -12.56 -4.34 -1.83
C LEU A 63 -12.99 -5.61 -1.07
N THR A 64 -13.65 -6.55 -1.76
CA THR A 64 -13.90 -7.89 -1.20
C THR A 64 -12.62 -8.73 -1.19
N LEU A 65 -12.59 -9.81 -0.41
CA LEU A 65 -11.42 -10.69 -0.27
C LEU A 65 -10.91 -11.23 -1.63
N GLU A 66 -11.84 -11.67 -2.48
CA GLU A 66 -11.55 -12.34 -3.76
C GLU A 66 -11.38 -11.36 -4.93
N TYR A 67 -11.80 -10.10 -4.74
CA TYR A 67 -11.70 -9.09 -5.78
C TYR A 67 -10.24 -8.68 -6.02
N GLY A 68 -9.82 -8.61 -7.27
CA GLY A 68 -8.47 -8.18 -7.64
C GLY A 68 -8.08 -8.69 -9.02
N ASP A 69 -6.99 -8.16 -9.52
CA ASP A 69 -6.43 -8.48 -10.84
C ASP A 69 -5.22 -9.43 -10.75
N VAL A 70 -4.64 -9.59 -9.54
CA VAL A 70 -3.44 -10.39 -9.32
C VAL A 70 -3.65 -11.44 -8.23
N GLU A 71 -3.20 -12.68 -8.46
CA GLU A 71 -3.20 -13.71 -7.41
C GLU A 71 -2.15 -13.38 -6.33
N TYR A 72 -2.48 -13.60 -5.04
CA TYR A 72 -1.59 -13.21 -3.94
C TYR A 72 -0.21 -13.89 -4.00
N GLU A 73 -0.12 -15.09 -4.56
CA GLU A 73 1.15 -15.80 -4.74
C GLU A 73 2.17 -15.04 -5.60
N GLU A 74 1.70 -14.14 -6.47
CA GLU A 74 2.55 -13.32 -7.33
C GLU A 74 3.21 -12.14 -6.58
N LEU A 75 2.73 -11.79 -5.39
CA LEU A 75 3.21 -10.64 -4.60
C LEU A 75 4.73 -10.67 -4.40
N GLY A 76 5.27 -11.82 -4.00
CA GLY A 76 6.71 -11.96 -3.76
C GLY A 76 7.51 -11.75 -5.05
N ARG A 77 7.04 -12.28 -6.18
CA ARG A 77 7.67 -12.11 -7.49
C ARG A 77 7.63 -10.66 -7.96
N ILE A 78 6.49 -9.99 -7.79
CA ILE A 78 6.32 -8.56 -8.10
C ILE A 78 7.30 -7.72 -7.28
N LEU A 79 7.31 -7.89 -5.95
CA LEU A 79 8.19 -7.14 -5.05
C LEU A 79 9.68 -7.34 -5.39
N ASN A 80 10.11 -8.58 -5.66
CA ASN A 80 11.49 -8.89 -6.00
C ASN A 80 11.89 -8.49 -7.44
N SER A 81 10.93 -8.23 -8.32
CA SER A 81 11.23 -7.76 -9.67
C SER A 81 11.62 -6.28 -9.73
N MET A 82 11.21 -5.51 -8.72
CA MET A 82 11.46 -4.07 -8.65
C MET A 82 12.95 -3.78 -8.44
N LYS A 83 13.46 -2.75 -9.12
CA LYS A 83 14.89 -2.40 -9.17
C LYS A 83 15.19 -1.11 -8.42
N PHE A 84 14.61 -0.95 -7.23
CA PHE A 84 14.87 0.18 -6.35
C PHE A 84 15.90 -0.21 -5.29
N GLU A 85 16.86 0.69 -5.04
CA GLU A 85 17.85 0.54 -3.98
C GLU A 85 17.27 0.95 -2.62
N CYS A 86 16.36 1.93 -2.64
CA CYS A 86 15.71 2.50 -1.48
C CYS A 86 14.21 2.66 -1.71
N ILE A 87 13.41 2.24 -0.75
CA ILE A 87 11.95 2.39 -0.78
C ILE A 87 11.50 3.09 0.50
N TYR A 88 10.80 4.19 0.34
CA TYR A 88 10.14 4.92 1.41
C TYR A 88 8.75 4.34 1.65
N VAL A 89 8.42 4.10 2.92
CA VAL A 89 7.14 3.55 3.36
C VAL A 89 6.60 4.43 4.48
N LYS A 90 5.30 4.71 4.49
CA LYS A 90 4.69 5.45 5.60
C LYS A 90 4.14 4.51 6.66
N GLY A 91 4.79 4.48 7.83
CA GLY A 91 4.40 3.71 9.00
C GLY A 91 5.25 2.46 9.21
N GLU A 92 5.76 2.30 10.43
CA GLU A 92 6.73 1.24 10.79
C GLU A 92 6.16 -0.17 10.61
N GLN A 93 4.88 -0.41 10.91
CA GLN A 93 4.26 -1.73 10.71
C GLN A 93 4.24 -2.17 9.24
N LYS A 94 4.01 -1.24 8.31
CA LYS A 94 4.02 -1.54 6.86
C LYS A 94 5.41 -1.83 6.36
N LYS A 95 6.39 -1.05 6.84
CA LYS A 95 7.82 -1.29 6.57
C LYS A 95 8.24 -2.69 7.03
N GLN A 96 7.88 -3.09 8.25
CA GLN A 96 8.19 -4.42 8.77
C GLN A 96 7.58 -5.53 7.92
N LEU A 97 6.32 -5.38 7.50
CA LEU A 97 5.66 -6.35 6.63
C LEU A 97 6.35 -6.47 5.25
N LEU A 98 6.71 -5.34 4.62
CA LEU A 98 7.41 -5.34 3.33
C LEU A 98 8.82 -5.94 3.43
N MET A 99 9.50 -5.76 4.56
CA MET A 99 10.82 -6.31 4.81
C MET A 99 10.84 -7.85 4.78
N GLU A 100 9.71 -8.51 5.05
CA GLU A 100 9.59 -9.98 4.91
C GLU A 100 9.71 -10.45 3.45
N PHE A 101 9.38 -9.60 2.47
CA PHE A 101 9.37 -9.95 1.05
C PHE A 101 10.61 -9.50 0.28
N ILE A 102 11.20 -8.36 0.70
CA ILE A 102 12.34 -7.72 0.05
C ILE A 102 13.41 -7.30 1.08
N PRO A 103 13.97 -8.24 1.85
CA PRO A 103 14.97 -7.95 2.88
C PRO A 103 16.27 -7.33 2.34
N GLN A 104 16.52 -7.46 1.03
CA GLN A 104 17.69 -6.90 0.34
C GLN A 104 17.56 -5.41 0.01
N VAL A 105 16.35 -4.82 0.08
CA VAL A 105 16.10 -3.42 -0.28
C VAL A 105 16.11 -2.55 0.97
N THR A 106 16.70 -1.37 0.89
CA THR A 106 16.67 -0.41 2.01
C THR A 106 15.27 0.14 2.16
N LEU A 107 14.59 -0.18 3.27
CA LEU A 107 13.26 0.32 3.59
C LEU A 107 13.33 1.41 4.66
N ILE A 108 12.86 2.62 4.33
CA ILE A 108 12.90 3.79 5.21
C ILE A 108 11.47 4.16 5.60
N ASN A 109 11.22 4.30 6.91
CA ASN A 109 9.96 4.88 7.38
C ASN A 109 10.00 6.40 7.14
N ILE A 110 9.18 6.90 6.23
CA ILE A 110 9.21 8.30 5.83
C ILE A 110 8.76 9.25 6.96
N GLU A 111 8.08 8.72 7.99
CA GLU A 111 7.70 9.48 9.18
C GLU A 111 8.92 9.92 10.00
N ASP A 112 10.01 9.15 9.94
CA ASP A 112 11.28 9.48 10.60
C ASP A 112 11.95 10.71 9.95
N LEU A 113 11.54 11.05 8.72
CA LEU A 113 11.95 12.26 8.00
C LEU A 113 11.01 13.45 8.24
N GLY A 114 10.03 13.31 9.16
CA GLY A 114 9.06 14.37 9.47
C GLY A 114 7.81 14.37 8.60
N CYS A 115 7.55 13.30 7.82
CA CYS A 115 6.34 13.20 7.00
C CYS A 115 5.07 13.26 7.87
N PRO A 116 4.19 14.28 7.70
CA PRO A 116 3.01 14.45 8.54
C PRO A 116 1.97 13.35 8.30
N ARG A 117 0.92 13.33 9.10
CA ARG A 117 -0.15 12.32 8.97
C ARG A 117 -0.84 12.45 7.61
N LEU A 118 -1.38 11.34 7.10
CA LEU A 118 -2.01 11.30 5.77
C LEU A 118 -3.14 12.32 5.63
N ASP A 119 -3.96 12.53 6.66
CA ASP A 119 -5.03 13.53 6.65
C ASP A 119 -4.54 14.98 6.48
N GLN A 120 -3.26 15.26 6.77
CA GLN A 120 -2.63 16.57 6.62
C GLN A 120 -1.98 16.79 5.24
N ILE A 121 -1.71 15.71 4.48
CA ILE A 121 -1.10 15.76 3.13
C ILE A 121 -2.04 15.23 2.03
N CYS A 122 -3.22 14.78 2.43
CA CYS A 122 -4.33 14.37 1.56
C CYS A 122 -5.36 15.50 1.49
N ASP A 123 -4.90 16.67 1.08
CA ASP A 123 -5.64 17.90 0.78
C ASP A 123 -6.28 17.82 -0.63
N GLU A 124 -7.62 17.86 -0.68
CA GLU A 124 -8.47 17.63 -1.88
C GLU A 124 -8.20 18.68 -2.99
N GLU A 125 -8.14 18.41 -4.30
CA GLU A 125 -9.10 17.66 -5.14
C GLU A 125 -8.51 16.96 -6.41
N THR A 126 -7.19 16.84 -6.61
CA THR A 126 -6.67 16.43 -7.95
C THR A 126 -5.61 15.32 -7.99
N LEU A 127 -5.33 14.63 -6.87
CA LEU A 127 -4.37 13.52 -6.93
C LEU A 127 -4.98 12.29 -7.60
N PRO A 128 -4.20 11.55 -8.43
CA PRO A 128 -4.69 10.35 -9.07
C PRO A 128 -5.23 9.32 -8.08
N CYS A 129 -6.37 8.73 -8.41
CA CYS A 129 -6.96 7.59 -7.71
C CYS A 129 -7.00 6.39 -8.65
N CYS A 130 -6.97 5.16 -8.12
CA CYS A 130 -7.10 3.98 -8.97
C CYS A 130 -8.51 3.90 -9.55
N ILE A 131 -8.64 3.25 -10.71
CA ILE A 131 -9.93 3.09 -11.41
C ILE A 131 -10.98 2.37 -10.54
N PHE A 132 -10.54 1.56 -9.58
CA PHE A 132 -11.41 0.77 -8.70
C PHE A 132 -11.98 1.57 -7.53
N HIS A 133 -11.40 2.74 -7.24
CA HIS A 133 -11.83 3.63 -6.16
C HIS A 133 -12.42 4.96 -6.68
N MET A 134 -12.69 5.09 -8.00
CA MET A 134 -13.24 6.32 -8.58
C MET A 134 -14.59 6.74 -7.99
N GLU A 135 -15.43 5.78 -7.61
CA GLU A 135 -16.75 6.03 -7.02
C GLU A 135 -16.74 6.01 -5.47
N PHE A 136 -15.57 5.81 -4.88
CA PHE A 136 -15.38 5.69 -3.43
C PHE A 136 -14.49 6.82 -2.91
N ASN A 137 -14.28 6.86 -1.59
CA ASN A 137 -13.40 7.85 -0.98
C ASN A 137 -11.94 7.63 -1.44
N PRO A 138 -11.35 8.52 -2.25
CA PRO A 138 -10.01 8.32 -2.82
C PRO A 138 -8.93 8.30 -1.74
N LYS A 139 -9.16 8.91 -0.57
CA LYS A 139 -8.22 8.88 0.57
C LYS A 139 -8.00 7.47 1.13
N GLN A 140 -8.85 6.52 0.76
CA GLN A 140 -8.71 5.10 1.09
C GLN A 140 -8.03 4.29 -0.01
N CYS A 141 -7.56 4.90 -1.10
CA CYS A 141 -6.80 4.20 -2.14
C CYS A 141 -5.30 4.30 -1.84
N THR A 142 -4.55 3.19 -1.99
CA THR A 142 -3.08 3.26 -1.87
C THR A 142 -2.45 4.15 -2.93
N PHE A 143 -3.06 4.23 -4.12
CA PHE A 143 -2.55 5.02 -5.24
C PHE A 143 -2.58 6.50 -4.90
N TYR A 144 -3.72 6.99 -4.42
CA TYR A 144 -3.86 8.37 -3.94
C TYR A 144 -2.82 8.70 -2.86
N LYS A 145 -2.62 7.78 -1.91
CA LYS A 145 -1.68 7.97 -0.79
C LYS A 145 -0.22 8.08 -1.26
N VAL A 146 0.23 7.24 -2.19
CA VAL A 146 1.62 7.36 -2.68
C VAL A 146 1.88 8.66 -3.41
N PHE A 147 0.89 9.19 -4.15
CA PHE A 147 0.98 10.50 -4.78
C PHE A 147 1.05 11.64 -3.74
N ALA A 148 0.23 11.58 -2.70
CA ALA A 148 0.26 12.54 -1.60
C ALA A 148 1.62 12.54 -0.88
N ILE A 149 2.14 11.35 -0.58
CA ILE A 149 3.44 11.18 0.07
C ILE A 149 4.57 11.69 -0.86
N ARG A 150 4.52 11.41 -2.16
CA ARG A 150 5.52 11.91 -3.13
C ARG A 150 5.51 13.42 -3.25
N LYS A 151 4.31 14.04 -3.32
CA LYS A 151 4.16 15.51 -3.32
C LYS A 151 4.85 16.11 -2.10
N TRP A 152 4.64 15.53 -0.92
CA TRP A 152 5.32 15.95 0.30
C TRP A 152 6.84 15.72 0.21
N TYR A 153 7.28 14.52 -0.20
CA TYR A 153 8.69 14.16 -0.29
C TYR A 153 9.46 15.15 -1.16
N ILE A 154 9.01 15.42 -2.39
CA ILE A 154 9.69 16.33 -3.33
C ILE A 154 9.82 17.75 -2.78
N ASN A 155 8.83 18.24 -2.02
CA ASN A 155 8.86 19.58 -1.46
C ASN A 155 9.74 19.70 -0.19
N ASN A 156 10.28 18.58 0.32
CA ASN A 156 11.04 18.52 1.57
C ASN A 156 12.34 17.69 1.43
N SER A 157 12.75 17.35 0.20
CA SER A 157 13.98 16.61 -0.13
C SER A 157 15.10 17.56 -0.56
#